data_AF-A0A6P8BKT4-F1
#
_entry.id   AF-A0A6P8BKT4-F1
#
_cell.length_a   1.000
_cell.length_b   1.000
_cell.length_c   1.000
_cell.angle_alpha   90.00
_cell.angle_beta   90.00
_cell.angle_gamma   90.00
#
_symmetry.space_group_name_H-M   'P 1'
#
loop_
_entity.id
_entity.type
_entity.pdbx_description
1 polymer ?
#
loop_
_entity_poly.entity_id
_entity_poly.type
_entity_poly.pdbx_seq_one_letter_code
_entity_poly.pdbx_strand_id
1 'polypeptide(L)'
;MSAFTITQPDGSSRTFVGYQYRPPREDCKEYTTAGTSNLDHLPHKVDLRRYMSPVESQGQTMSCVANAVAGAYEYLVKRHLGAHGYDVSRLFIYYNARLVNDPDGAETISDSGSNMEHAIDGLRQYGACSEETWPFDEAAVNHQPSQEAYDEAAGFVIEEAFRVKTDLDLWRTALADGHPIIFGVKTYGSFGQPRRGVVPVPTAAEEAKGDEEGSHGEHAMLCVGYSDPDQVFIVRNSWGEDWAAAGYCYMPYRYVMSERWNLEDSWVVERVDVLPPDEDCWAEDDETVLEEVSGVIADMSEDEYGNLVERMGPVPVEVRLALLFLRAAGADGQVAEEEMQGAVDHLAPVLEELGSKQNADAVLRNTHARFGDDDALVWDTVDVFREVFAPEVLASITAQLQDIIAADDEVSEEEQHFVDTVIDRWQVAPAAEEEEEEEGQVDDGEGDGDDQGEFDEQQHVETGEDDYDEHHYAHEEDVDRQ
;
A
#
# COMPACT_ATOMS: atom_id res chain seq x y z
N MET A 1 -4.75 -11.61 15.07
CA MET A 1 -4.96 -11.28 13.64
C MET A 1 -5.30 -9.82 13.59
N SER A 2 -4.42 -9.00 13.03
CA SER A 2 -4.62 -7.56 12.94
C SER A 2 -5.52 -7.29 11.74
N ALA A 3 -6.70 -6.74 12.01
CA ALA A 3 -7.72 -6.48 11.01
C ALA A 3 -7.61 -5.04 10.55
N PHE A 4 -7.48 -4.80 9.25
CA PHE A 4 -7.44 -3.44 8.72
C PHE A 4 -8.75 -3.07 8.05
N THR A 5 -9.24 -1.86 8.28
CA THR A 5 -10.48 -1.38 7.67
C THR A 5 -10.18 -0.26 6.69
N ILE A 6 -10.58 -0.45 5.43
CA ILE A 6 -10.49 0.59 4.39
C ILE A 6 -11.86 1.19 4.18
N THR A 7 -11.92 2.52 4.23
CA THR A 7 -13.07 3.28 3.76
C THR A 7 -12.88 3.59 2.28
N GLN A 8 -13.77 3.07 1.45
CA GLN A 8 -13.80 3.31 0.01
C GLN A 8 -14.26 4.75 -0.30
N PRO A 9 -13.99 5.28 -1.50
CA PRO A 9 -14.44 6.61 -1.91
C PRO A 9 -15.96 6.83 -1.86
N ASP A 10 -16.75 5.76 -1.87
CA ASP A 10 -18.22 5.79 -1.74
C ASP A 10 -18.72 5.81 -0.28
N GLY A 11 -17.79 5.83 0.69
CA GLY A 11 -18.09 5.83 2.12
C GLY A 11 -18.32 4.44 2.73
N SER A 12 -18.26 3.37 1.94
CA SER A 12 -18.35 2.01 2.46
C SER A 12 -17.04 1.59 3.15
N SER A 13 -17.12 0.87 4.27
CA SER A 13 -15.96 0.32 4.96
C SER A 13 -15.84 -1.18 4.72
N ARG A 14 -14.61 -1.65 4.48
CA ARG A 14 -14.28 -3.08 4.35
C ARG A 14 -13.16 -3.44 5.31
N THR A 15 -13.42 -4.42 6.17
CA THR A 15 -12.42 -4.97 7.08
C THR A 15 -11.76 -6.18 6.45
N PHE A 16 -10.45 -6.10 6.27
CA PHE A 16 -9.61 -7.13 5.70
C PHE A 16 -8.76 -7.74 6.81
N VAL A 17 -8.77 -9.06 6.85
CA VAL A 17 -7.85 -9.92 7.60
C VAL A 17 -7.54 -11.02 6.59
N GLY A 18 -6.31 -11.52 6.47
CA GLY A 18 -6.11 -12.70 5.61
C GLY A 18 -4.69 -13.13 5.33
N TYR A 19 -3.73 -12.23 5.47
CA TYR A 19 -2.35 -12.67 5.54
C TYR A 19 -2.06 -13.24 6.94
N GLN A 20 -1.41 -14.40 7.00
CA GLN A 20 -0.90 -14.99 8.23
C GLN A 20 0.62 -15.15 8.09
N TYR A 21 1.38 -14.18 8.59
CA TYR A 21 2.83 -14.29 8.59
C TYR A 21 3.29 -15.55 9.34
N ARG A 22 4.28 -16.24 8.78
CA ARG A 22 5.00 -17.32 9.46
C ARG A 22 6.48 -17.20 9.08
N PRO A 23 7.42 -17.34 10.03
CA PRO A 23 8.82 -17.39 9.67
C PRO A 23 9.06 -18.62 8.78
N PRO A 24 9.77 -18.46 7.65
CA PRO A 24 10.04 -19.54 6.72
C PRO A 24 10.88 -20.64 7.35
N ARG A 25 10.71 -21.87 6.86
CA ARG A 25 11.46 -23.04 7.35
C ARG A 25 12.95 -22.94 7.00
N GLU A 26 13.79 -23.55 7.83
CA GLU A 26 15.26 -23.54 7.64
C GLU A 26 15.72 -24.22 6.33
N ASP A 27 14.87 -25.01 5.67
CA ASP A 27 15.16 -25.76 4.45
C ASP A 27 14.70 -25.08 3.14
N CYS A 28 14.16 -23.86 3.20
CA CYS A 28 13.73 -23.12 2.01
C CYS A 28 14.92 -22.73 1.12
N LYS A 29 14.79 -22.92 -0.19
CA LYS A 29 15.79 -22.44 -1.16
C LYS A 29 15.73 -20.90 -1.21
N GLU A 30 16.90 -20.26 -1.18
CA GLU A 30 16.99 -18.81 -1.39
C GLU A 30 17.20 -18.51 -2.88
N TYR A 31 16.57 -17.43 -3.34
CA TYR A 31 16.86 -16.87 -4.65
C TYR A 31 18.27 -16.28 -4.61
N THR A 32 19.09 -16.58 -5.61
CA THR A 32 20.45 -16.06 -5.71
C THR A 32 20.68 -15.52 -7.12
N THR A 33 21.51 -14.48 -7.24
CA THR A 33 21.87 -13.85 -8.53
C THR A 33 22.72 -14.74 -9.45
N ALA A 34 22.91 -16.01 -9.10
CA ALA A 34 23.82 -16.94 -9.78
C ALA A 34 23.21 -17.47 -11.09
N GLY A 35 22.95 -16.61 -12.07
CA GLY A 35 22.32 -17.03 -13.32
C GLY A 35 22.47 -16.09 -14.51
N THR A 36 21.92 -14.88 -14.45
CA THR A 36 21.42 -14.26 -15.69
C THR A 36 21.58 -12.75 -15.81
N SER A 37 21.77 -12.00 -14.73
CA SER A 37 21.86 -10.54 -14.77
C SER A 37 23.13 -10.02 -14.10
N ASN A 38 23.92 -9.23 -14.82
CA ASN A 38 25.04 -8.51 -14.23
C ASN A 38 24.46 -7.33 -13.45
N LEU A 39 24.66 -7.27 -12.12
CA LEU A 39 24.14 -6.18 -11.27
C LEU A 39 24.53 -4.80 -11.79
N ASP A 40 25.69 -4.70 -12.45
CA ASP A 40 26.18 -3.46 -13.07
C ASP A 40 25.36 -2.99 -14.31
N HIS A 41 24.40 -3.79 -14.80
CA HIS A 41 23.66 -3.58 -16.06
C HIS A 41 22.17 -3.93 -15.94
N LEU A 42 21.56 -3.80 -14.75
CA LEU A 42 20.11 -3.93 -14.64
C LEU A 42 19.43 -2.79 -15.41
N PRO A 43 18.33 -3.05 -16.12
CA PRO A 43 17.55 -1.98 -16.76
C PRO A 43 17.00 -1.03 -15.69
N HIS A 44 16.89 0.26 -16.01
CA HIS A 44 16.34 1.26 -15.09
C HIS A 44 14.86 1.03 -14.79
N LYS A 45 14.18 0.26 -15.64
CA LYS A 45 12.74 -0.03 -15.51
C LYS A 45 12.40 -1.38 -16.10
N VAL A 46 11.52 -2.10 -15.39
CA VAL A 46 10.96 -3.39 -15.80
C VAL A 46 9.45 -3.36 -15.59
N ASP A 47 8.69 -3.74 -16.61
CA ASP A 47 7.23 -3.86 -16.52
C ASP A 47 6.72 -5.20 -17.09
N LEU A 48 6.32 -6.11 -16.21
CA LEU A 48 5.79 -7.43 -16.57
C LEU A 48 4.27 -7.44 -16.77
N ARG A 49 3.56 -6.30 -16.65
CA ARG A 49 2.08 -6.23 -16.72
C ARG A 49 1.50 -6.80 -18.01
N ARG A 50 2.23 -6.71 -19.14
CA ARG A 50 1.81 -7.29 -20.43
C ARG A 50 1.54 -8.80 -20.40
N TYR A 51 2.09 -9.50 -19.39
CA TYR A 51 1.93 -10.93 -19.19
C TYR A 51 0.97 -11.29 -18.07
N MET A 52 0.40 -10.31 -17.38
CA MET A 52 -0.54 -10.53 -16.28
C MET A 52 -1.95 -10.80 -16.80
N SER A 53 -2.78 -11.44 -15.98
CA SER A 53 -4.24 -11.48 -16.14
C SER A 53 -4.91 -10.14 -15.81
N PRO A 54 -6.17 -9.95 -16.19
CA PRO A 54 -7.03 -8.93 -15.57
C PRO A 54 -6.90 -8.96 -14.04
N VAL A 55 -7.00 -7.81 -13.37
CA VAL A 55 -6.87 -7.78 -11.90
C VAL A 55 -8.16 -8.28 -11.25
N GLU A 56 -8.04 -9.37 -10.51
CA GLU A 56 -9.18 -10.01 -9.86
C GLU A 56 -9.56 -9.32 -8.55
N SER A 57 -10.78 -9.58 -8.07
CA SER A 57 -11.26 -9.10 -6.77
C SER A 57 -11.42 -10.27 -5.79
N GLN A 58 -10.78 -10.19 -4.63
CA GLN A 58 -10.92 -11.15 -3.52
C GLN A 58 -12.26 -11.00 -2.76
N GLY A 59 -13.07 -10.01 -3.10
CA GLY A 59 -14.35 -9.77 -2.44
C GLY A 59 -14.19 -9.43 -0.95
N GLN A 60 -15.01 -10.07 -0.11
CA GLN A 60 -14.92 -9.97 1.36
C GLN A 60 -14.13 -11.11 2.01
N THR A 61 -13.47 -11.96 1.20
CA THR A 61 -12.76 -13.13 1.72
C THR A 61 -11.36 -12.76 2.22
N MET A 62 -10.79 -13.63 3.07
CA MET A 62 -9.45 -13.49 3.62
C MET A 62 -8.36 -14.11 2.71
N SER A 63 -8.58 -14.07 1.39
CA SER A 63 -7.82 -14.88 0.42
C SER A 63 -6.64 -14.17 -0.28
N CYS A 64 -6.13 -13.06 0.26
CA CYS A 64 -5.10 -12.24 -0.39
C CYS A 64 -3.86 -13.04 -0.85
N VAL A 65 -3.35 -13.96 -0.02
CA VAL A 65 -2.25 -14.87 -0.38
C VAL A 65 -2.57 -15.68 -1.62
N ALA A 66 -3.77 -16.27 -1.69
CA ALA A 66 -4.17 -17.09 -2.82
C ALA A 66 -4.32 -16.28 -4.11
N ASN A 67 -4.75 -15.02 -4.03
CA ASN A 67 -4.84 -14.12 -5.19
C ASN A 67 -3.44 -13.72 -5.69
N ALA A 68 -2.51 -13.39 -4.79
CA ALA A 68 -1.13 -13.05 -5.17
C ALA A 68 -0.42 -14.26 -5.81
N VAL A 69 -0.59 -15.45 -5.23
CA VAL A 69 -0.07 -16.71 -5.75
C VAL A 69 -0.71 -17.08 -7.09
N ALA A 70 -2.02 -16.91 -7.24
CA ALA A 70 -2.73 -17.12 -8.50
C ALA A 70 -2.17 -16.22 -9.61
N GLY A 71 -1.98 -14.92 -9.34
CA GLY A 71 -1.40 -14.01 -10.32
C GLY A 71 0.02 -14.40 -10.78
N ALA A 72 0.88 -14.86 -9.85
CA ALA A 72 2.21 -15.36 -10.19
C ALA A 72 2.13 -16.63 -11.04
N TYR A 73 1.20 -17.52 -10.72
CA TYR A 73 0.99 -18.77 -11.41
C TYR A 73 0.41 -18.57 -12.82
N GLU A 74 -0.59 -17.70 -12.96
CA GLU A 74 -1.18 -17.30 -14.24
C GLU A 74 -0.16 -16.63 -15.15
N TYR A 75 0.74 -15.83 -14.59
CA TYR A 75 1.88 -15.32 -15.33
C TYR A 75 2.70 -16.45 -15.94
N LEU A 76 3.05 -17.49 -15.18
CA LEU A 76 3.77 -18.66 -15.71
C LEU A 76 2.94 -19.41 -16.75
N VAL A 77 1.65 -19.60 -16.51
CA VAL A 77 0.71 -20.24 -17.46
C VAL A 77 0.70 -19.47 -18.78
N LYS A 78 0.56 -18.14 -18.75
CA LYS A 78 0.53 -17.27 -19.93
C LYS A 78 1.87 -17.23 -20.65
N ARG A 79 2.98 -17.16 -19.93
CA ARG A 79 4.33 -17.24 -20.51
C ARG A 79 4.56 -18.57 -21.22
N HIS A 80 3.99 -19.68 -20.72
CA HIS A 80 4.15 -21.00 -21.31
C HIS A 80 3.15 -21.32 -22.44
N LEU A 81 1.87 -21.00 -22.24
CA LEU A 81 0.77 -21.38 -23.14
C LEU A 81 0.36 -20.25 -24.11
N GLY A 82 0.86 -19.03 -23.90
CA GLY A 82 0.53 -17.86 -24.72
C GLY A 82 -0.98 -17.59 -24.76
N ALA A 83 -1.55 -17.56 -25.95
CA ALA A 83 -2.98 -17.33 -26.17
C ALA A 83 -3.91 -18.43 -25.62
N HIS A 84 -3.35 -19.55 -25.16
CA HIS A 84 -4.08 -20.63 -24.49
C HIS A 84 -3.95 -20.60 -22.97
N GLY A 85 -3.37 -19.53 -22.42
CA GLY A 85 -3.36 -19.32 -20.97
C GLY A 85 -4.78 -19.19 -20.42
N TYR A 86 -4.95 -19.60 -19.17
CA TYR A 86 -6.22 -19.59 -18.45
C TYR A 86 -6.02 -19.02 -17.05
N ASP A 87 -7.10 -18.50 -16.49
CA ASP A 87 -7.13 -18.01 -15.11
C ASP A 87 -7.35 -19.18 -14.15
N VAL A 88 -6.68 -19.17 -13.00
CA VAL A 88 -6.63 -20.30 -12.07
C VAL A 88 -7.53 -20.08 -10.88
N SER A 89 -8.09 -21.16 -10.33
CA SER A 89 -9.03 -21.06 -9.22
C SER A 89 -8.35 -20.59 -7.95
N ARG A 90 -8.64 -19.35 -7.55
CA ARG A 90 -8.16 -18.77 -6.30
C ARG A 90 -8.70 -19.49 -5.08
N LEU A 91 -9.96 -19.95 -5.12
CA LEU A 91 -10.55 -20.72 -4.01
C LEU A 91 -9.94 -22.11 -3.89
N PHE A 92 -9.51 -22.73 -4.98
CA PHE A 92 -8.78 -24.00 -4.92
C PHE A 92 -7.44 -23.82 -4.21
N ILE A 93 -6.67 -22.80 -4.59
CA ILE A 93 -5.40 -22.46 -3.94
C ILE A 93 -5.64 -22.15 -2.45
N TYR A 94 -6.64 -21.32 -2.16
CA TYR A 94 -6.94 -20.87 -0.81
C TYR A 94 -7.41 -22.01 0.11
N TYR A 95 -8.24 -22.92 -0.37
CA TYR A 95 -8.68 -24.10 0.39
C TYR A 95 -7.50 -25.01 0.73
N ASN A 96 -6.69 -25.35 -0.27
CA ASN A 96 -5.56 -26.27 -0.08
C ASN A 96 -4.47 -25.65 0.81
N ALA A 97 -4.21 -24.35 0.73
CA ALA A 97 -3.29 -23.67 1.64
C ALA A 97 -3.71 -23.79 3.12
N ARG A 98 -5.03 -23.72 3.40
CA ARG A 98 -5.56 -23.90 4.76
C ARG A 98 -5.57 -25.37 5.18
N LEU A 99 -5.78 -26.30 4.25
CA LEU A 99 -5.68 -27.73 4.52
C LEU A 99 -4.24 -28.16 4.87
N VAL A 100 -3.22 -27.62 4.20
CA VAL A 100 -1.81 -27.89 4.52
C VAL A 100 -1.46 -27.39 5.93
N ASN A 101 -2.11 -26.31 6.39
CA ASN A 101 -1.94 -25.79 7.75
C ASN A 101 -2.52 -26.73 8.84
N ASP A 102 -3.57 -27.48 8.50
CA ASP A 102 -4.24 -28.44 9.39
C ASP A 102 -4.44 -29.81 8.72
N PRO A 103 -3.35 -30.57 8.52
CA PRO A 103 -3.38 -31.82 7.76
C PRO A 103 -4.20 -32.93 8.42
N ASP A 104 -4.45 -32.82 9.73
CA ASP A 104 -5.24 -33.78 10.52
C ASP A 104 -6.74 -33.40 10.58
N GLY A 105 -7.13 -32.23 10.05
CA GLY A 105 -8.50 -31.70 10.07
C GLY A 105 -9.04 -31.52 11.49
N ALA A 106 -8.16 -31.18 12.44
CA ALA A 106 -8.52 -30.98 13.84
C ALA A 106 -9.33 -29.69 14.04
N GLU A 107 -9.14 -28.72 13.16
CA GLU A 107 -9.91 -27.48 13.06
C GLU A 107 -10.88 -27.52 11.87
N THR A 108 -12.00 -26.82 12.01
CA THR A 108 -12.93 -26.65 10.88
C THR A 108 -12.33 -25.61 9.94
N ILE A 109 -12.05 -25.98 8.68
CA ILE A 109 -11.61 -25.04 7.63
C ILE A 109 -12.54 -23.83 7.63
N SER A 110 -11.95 -22.66 7.83
CA SER A 110 -12.65 -21.39 7.96
C SER A 110 -11.90 -20.29 7.21
N ASP A 111 -12.60 -19.21 6.88
CA ASP A 111 -12.05 -18.04 6.19
C ASP A 111 -11.28 -17.20 7.20
N SER A 112 -10.04 -17.59 7.47
CA SER A 112 -9.19 -17.05 8.53
C SER A 112 -7.86 -16.50 8.02
N GLY A 113 -7.69 -16.47 6.70
CA GLY A 113 -6.41 -16.23 6.05
C GLY A 113 -5.61 -17.48 5.71
N SER A 114 -4.42 -17.30 5.15
CA SER A 114 -3.46 -18.38 4.88
C SER A 114 -2.02 -17.84 4.86
N ASN A 115 -1.06 -18.74 4.65
CA ASN A 115 0.36 -18.41 4.58
C ASN A 115 0.93 -18.73 3.18
N MET A 116 1.91 -17.94 2.73
CA MET A 116 2.54 -18.11 1.40
C MET A 116 3.17 -19.48 1.21
N GLU A 117 3.90 -19.97 2.21
CA GLU A 117 4.55 -21.28 2.16
C GLU A 117 3.53 -22.40 1.98
N HIS A 118 2.40 -22.37 2.69
CA HIS A 118 1.34 -23.37 2.52
C HIS A 118 0.64 -23.27 1.16
N ALA A 119 0.45 -22.07 0.62
CA ALA A 119 -0.09 -21.91 -0.72
C ALA A 119 0.86 -22.46 -1.79
N ILE A 120 2.17 -22.20 -1.65
CA ILE A 120 3.22 -22.75 -2.52
C ILE A 120 3.29 -24.27 -2.40
N ASP A 121 3.24 -24.83 -1.19
CA ASP A 121 3.23 -26.27 -0.96
C ASP A 121 1.96 -26.92 -1.54
N GLY A 122 0.80 -26.25 -1.42
CA GLY A 122 -0.44 -26.65 -2.07
C GLY A 122 -0.30 -26.73 -3.60
N LEU A 123 0.33 -25.73 -4.22
CA LEU A 123 0.62 -25.74 -5.66
C LEU A 123 1.61 -26.83 -6.07
N ARG A 124 2.62 -27.14 -5.24
CA ARG A 124 3.55 -28.26 -5.49
C ARG A 124 2.87 -29.61 -5.39
N GLN A 125 1.95 -29.75 -4.44
CA GLN A 125 1.29 -31.03 -4.15
C GLN A 125 0.11 -31.31 -5.07
N TYR A 126 -0.70 -30.29 -5.35
CA TYR A 126 -1.99 -30.44 -6.04
C TYR A 126 -2.07 -29.66 -7.35
N GLY A 127 -1.24 -28.63 -7.55
CA GLY A 127 -1.36 -27.72 -8.68
C GLY A 127 -2.50 -26.71 -8.50
N ALA A 128 -3.00 -26.19 -9.61
CA ALA A 128 -4.21 -25.36 -9.64
C ALA A 128 -5.06 -25.65 -10.89
N CYS A 129 -6.36 -25.84 -10.69
CA CYS A 129 -7.33 -25.95 -11.78
C CYS A 129 -7.72 -24.57 -12.30
N SER A 130 -8.44 -24.53 -13.44
CA SER A 130 -9.02 -23.29 -13.93
C SER A 130 -10.10 -22.74 -12.98
N GLU A 131 -10.22 -21.42 -12.93
CA GLU A 131 -11.33 -20.75 -12.26
C GLU A 131 -12.69 -21.05 -12.93
N GLU A 132 -12.73 -21.56 -14.17
CA GLU A 132 -13.97 -22.08 -14.77
C GLU A 132 -14.46 -23.35 -14.07
N THR A 133 -13.54 -24.22 -13.66
CA THR A 133 -13.85 -25.51 -13.01
C THR A 133 -14.20 -25.34 -11.54
N TRP A 134 -13.51 -24.42 -10.85
CA TRP A 134 -13.84 -24.05 -9.47
C TRP A 134 -13.95 -22.52 -9.34
N PRO A 135 -15.13 -21.95 -9.62
CA PRO A 135 -15.33 -20.50 -9.66
C PRO A 135 -15.13 -19.81 -8.32
N PHE A 136 -14.75 -18.53 -8.38
CA PHE A 136 -14.73 -17.66 -7.21
C PHE A 136 -16.15 -17.33 -6.75
N ASP A 137 -16.66 -18.12 -5.81
CA ASP A 137 -17.91 -17.89 -5.08
C ASP A 137 -17.61 -17.76 -3.58
N GLU A 138 -17.82 -16.58 -3.01
CA GLU A 138 -17.58 -16.32 -1.59
C GLU A 138 -18.34 -17.29 -0.67
N ALA A 139 -19.53 -17.78 -1.09
CA ALA A 139 -20.29 -18.76 -0.33
C ALA A 139 -19.62 -20.15 -0.31
N ALA A 140 -18.72 -20.43 -1.25
CA ALA A 140 -17.96 -21.66 -1.36
C ALA A 140 -16.55 -21.56 -0.75
N VAL A 141 -16.19 -20.44 -0.11
CA VAL A 141 -14.83 -20.19 0.40
C VAL A 141 -14.31 -21.31 1.32
N ASN A 142 -15.18 -21.97 2.08
CA ASN A 142 -14.80 -23.06 2.99
C ASN A 142 -15.14 -24.46 2.47
N HIS A 143 -15.70 -24.55 1.25
CA HIS A 143 -16.06 -25.82 0.66
C HIS A 143 -14.87 -26.50 0.01
N GLN A 144 -14.76 -27.81 0.22
CA GLN A 144 -13.76 -28.63 -0.46
C GLN A 144 -14.00 -28.61 -1.97
N PRO A 145 -12.96 -28.36 -2.79
CA PRO A 145 -13.05 -28.47 -4.24
C PRO A 145 -13.50 -29.86 -4.71
N SER A 146 -14.14 -29.90 -5.88
CA SER A 146 -14.57 -31.16 -6.48
C SER A 146 -13.39 -32.06 -6.85
N GLN A 147 -13.62 -33.37 -6.96
CA GLN A 147 -12.59 -34.29 -7.46
C GLN A 147 -12.13 -33.93 -8.88
N GLU A 148 -13.03 -33.42 -9.71
CA GLU A 148 -12.72 -32.91 -11.06
C GLU A 148 -11.71 -31.77 -11.01
N ALA A 149 -11.84 -30.83 -10.06
CA ALA A 149 -10.88 -29.76 -9.85
C ALA A 149 -9.50 -30.31 -9.46
N TYR A 150 -9.42 -31.30 -8.58
CA TYR A 150 -8.13 -31.93 -8.23
C TYR A 150 -7.51 -32.70 -9.40
N ASP A 151 -8.32 -33.39 -10.20
CA ASP A 151 -7.85 -34.14 -11.37
C ASP A 151 -7.29 -33.20 -12.45
N GLU A 152 -7.91 -32.03 -12.65
CA GLU A 152 -7.41 -30.98 -13.54
C GLU A 152 -6.14 -30.31 -13.00
N ALA A 153 -6.15 -29.92 -11.72
CA ALA A 153 -5.04 -29.23 -11.06
C ALA A 153 -3.73 -30.04 -11.16
N ALA A 154 -3.80 -31.37 -11.04
CA ALA A 154 -2.64 -32.25 -11.17
C ALA A 154 -1.94 -32.18 -12.54
N GLY A 155 -2.59 -31.59 -13.56
CA GLY A 155 -2.00 -31.38 -14.89
C GLY A 155 -0.94 -30.28 -14.94
N PHE A 156 -0.92 -29.38 -13.97
CA PHE A 156 0.03 -28.27 -13.90
C PHE A 156 0.41 -28.05 -12.43
N VAL A 157 1.66 -28.34 -12.06
CA VAL A 157 2.20 -28.15 -10.71
C VAL A 157 3.47 -27.31 -10.81
N ILE A 158 3.77 -26.53 -9.77
CA ILE A 158 5.04 -25.80 -9.71
C ILE A 158 6.16 -26.73 -9.27
N GLU A 159 7.35 -26.54 -9.83
CA GLU A 159 8.51 -27.40 -9.52
C GLU A 159 9.38 -26.78 -8.44
N GLU A 160 9.69 -25.48 -8.55
CA GLU A 160 10.55 -24.77 -7.62
C GLU A 160 9.92 -23.47 -7.14
N ALA A 161 10.29 -23.06 -5.94
CA ALA A 161 9.97 -21.75 -5.39
C ALA A 161 11.13 -21.34 -4.49
N PHE A 162 11.49 -20.07 -4.57
CA PHE A 162 12.65 -19.49 -3.92
C PHE A 162 12.22 -18.34 -3.04
N ARG A 163 12.71 -18.31 -1.81
CA ARG A 163 12.56 -17.15 -0.95
C ARG A 163 13.50 -16.05 -1.44
N VAL A 164 12.97 -14.84 -1.61
CA VAL A 164 13.75 -13.66 -1.96
C VAL A 164 13.96 -12.84 -0.68
N LYS A 165 15.19 -12.41 -0.42
CA LYS A 165 15.48 -11.51 0.70
C LYS A 165 14.94 -10.11 0.41
N THR A 166 14.63 -9.36 1.47
CA THR A 166 14.28 -7.94 1.36
C THR A 166 15.54 -7.15 1.06
N ASP A 167 15.87 -7.08 -0.23
CA ASP A 167 17.08 -6.47 -0.77
C ASP A 167 16.74 -5.93 -2.15
N LEU A 168 17.02 -4.65 -2.37
CA LEU A 168 16.60 -3.94 -3.58
C LEU A 168 17.23 -4.55 -4.83
N ASP A 169 18.52 -4.88 -4.78
CA ASP A 169 19.25 -5.45 -5.91
C ASP A 169 18.74 -6.85 -6.25
N LEU A 170 18.43 -7.66 -5.25
CA LEU A 170 17.83 -8.98 -5.45
C LEU A 170 16.43 -8.90 -6.05
N TRP A 171 15.59 -7.98 -5.59
CA TRP A 171 14.25 -7.79 -6.16
C TRP A 171 14.31 -7.26 -7.58
N ARG A 172 15.15 -6.26 -7.87
CA ARG A 172 15.36 -5.76 -9.23
C ARG A 172 15.89 -6.87 -10.14
N THR A 173 16.85 -7.65 -9.66
CA THR A 173 17.39 -8.78 -10.42
C THR A 173 16.31 -9.82 -10.75
N ALA A 174 15.54 -10.26 -9.75
CA ALA A 174 14.46 -11.22 -9.97
C ALA A 174 13.42 -10.72 -10.99
N LEU A 175 13.02 -9.45 -10.88
CA LEU A 175 12.08 -8.83 -11.82
C LEU A 175 12.66 -8.71 -13.23
N ALA A 176 13.93 -8.30 -13.36
CA ALA A 176 14.63 -8.20 -14.65
C ALA A 176 14.82 -9.57 -15.33
N ASP A 177 15.06 -10.62 -14.54
CA ASP A 177 15.06 -12.02 -14.98
C ASP A 177 13.64 -12.51 -15.38
N GLY A 178 12.60 -11.69 -15.15
CA GLY A 178 11.22 -12.00 -15.50
C GLY A 178 10.49 -12.82 -14.45
N HIS A 179 10.87 -12.70 -13.17
CA HIS A 179 10.24 -13.38 -12.06
C HIS A 179 9.43 -12.38 -11.19
N PRO A 180 8.09 -12.38 -11.29
CA PRO A 180 7.23 -11.70 -10.34
C PRO A 180 7.47 -12.21 -8.91
N ILE A 181 7.39 -11.30 -7.94
CA ILE A 181 7.68 -11.59 -6.53
C ILE A 181 6.38 -11.49 -5.74
N ILE A 182 5.93 -12.60 -5.16
CA ILE A 182 4.84 -12.62 -4.18
C ILE A 182 5.41 -12.12 -2.87
N PHE A 183 4.80 -11.15 -2.20
CA PHE A 183 5.35 -10.61 -0.95
C PHE A 183 4.29 -10.18 0.05
N GLY A 184 4.65 -10.22 1.33
CA GLY A 184 3.85 -9.75 2.46
C GLY A 184 4.32 -8.39 2.97
N VAL A 185 3.39 -7.47 3.22
CA VAL A 185 3.68 -6.14 3.74
C VAL A 185 2.62 -5.69 4.75
N LYS A 186 3.03 -4.86 5.70
CA LYS A 186 2.10 -4.12 6.57
C LYS A 186 1.46 -2.98 5.79
N THR A 187 0.14 -2.90 5.83
CA THR A 187 -0.67 -1.85 5.22
C THR A 187 -1.27 -0.95 6.29
N TYR A 188 -1.47 0.32 5.95
CA TYR A 188 -1.97 1.35 6.86
C TYR A 188 -3.24 2.01 6.31
N GLY A 189 -3.89 2.89 7.08
CA GLY A 189 -5.08 3.62 6.62
C GLY A 189 -4.86 4.34 5.29
N SER A 190 -3.70 4.98 5.12
CA SER A 190 -3.24 5.62 3.90
C SER A 190 -3.12 4.68 2.68
N PHE A 191 -2.92 3.37 2.89
CA PHE A 191 -2.84 2.38 1.82
C PHE A 191 -4.14 2.27 1.01
N GLY A 192 -5.29 2.43 1.67
CA GLY A 192 -6.60 2.30 1.03
C GLY A 192 -6.95 3.45 0.08
N GLN A 193 -6.18 4.54 0.10
CA GLN A 193 -6.43 5.75 -0.68
C GLN A 193 -5.20 6.13 -1.53
N PRO A 194 -4.73 5.22 -2.41
CA PRO A 194 -3.59 5.53 -3.26
C PRO A 194 -3.95 6.67 -4.21
N ARG A 195 -3.11 7.70 -4.25
CA ARG A 195 -3.33 8.87 -5.11
C ARG A 195 -2.70 8.59 -6.47
N ARG A 196 -3.54 8.53 -7.51
CA ARG A 196 -3.17 8.08 -8.87
C ARG A 196 -2.37 6.77 -8.90
N GLY A 197 -2.67 5.86 -7.96
CA GLY A 197 -2.01 4.57 -7.83
C GLY A 197 -0.78 4.55 -6.94
N VAL A 198 -0.19 5.69 -6.58
CA VAL A 198 0.97 5.73 -5.66
C VAL A 198 0.50 5.53 -4.22
N VAL A 199 1.14 4.58 -3.54
CA VAL A 199 0.90 4.27 -2.13
C VAL A 199 1.76 5.19 -1.26
N PRO A 200 1.16 5.98 -0.34
CA PRO A 200 1.92 6.78 0.61
C PRO A 200 2.75 5.91 1.55
N VAL A 201 3.92 6.40 1.93
CA VAL A 201 4.71 5.78 3.01
C VAL A 201 4.03 6.06 4.35
N PRO A 202 3.92 5.07 5.27
CA PRO A 202 3.24 5.25 6.54
C PRO A 202 3.90 6.35 7.39
N THR A 203 3.10 7.25 7.94
CA THR A 203 3.59 8.30 8.85
C THR A 203 3.85 7.74 10.25
N ALA A 204 4.72 8.38 11.03
CA ALA A 204 4.96 7.99 12.43
C ALA A 204 3.66 8.01 13.28
N ALA A 205 2.71 8.89 12.93
CA ALA A 205 1.41 8.97 13.59
C ALA A 205 0.51 7.77 13.25
N GLU A 206 0.50 7.33 12.00
CA GLU A 206 -0.19 6.10 11.62
C GLU A 206 0.42 4.92 12.38
N GLU A 207 1.74 4.81 12.44
CA GLU A 207 2.43 3.71 13.12
C GLU A 207 2.22 3.69 14.64
N ALA A 208 2.18 4.86 15.27
CA ALA A 208 1.97 4.97 16.72
C ALA A 208 0.56 4.52 17.14
N LYS A 209 -0.43 4.58 16.25
CA LYS A 209 -1.79 4.12 16.53
C LYS A 209 -1.89 2.60 16.68
N GLY A 210 -0.92 1.85 16.15
CA GLY A 210 -0.91 0.39 16.16
C GLY A 210 -2.22 -0.26 15.69
N ASP A 211 -2.44 -1.52 16.08
CA ASP A 211 -3.63 -2.28 15.69
C ASP A 211 -4.95 -1.78 16.33
N GLU A 212 -4.90 -0.79 17.22
CA GLU A 212 -6.02 -0.42 18.11
C GLU A 212 -7.23 0.22 17.39
N GLU A 213 -7.04 0.78 16.19
CA GLU A 213 -8.12 1.35 15.36
C GLU A 213 -8.46 0.52 14.12
N GLY A 214 -7.86 -0.67 13.94
CA GLY A 214 -7.93 -1.38 12.66
C GLY A 214 -7.32 -0.55 11.51
N SER A 215 -6.39 0.34 11.85
CA SER A 215 -5.63 1.19 10.94
C SER A 215 -4.42 0.47 10.33
N HIS A 216 -4.09 -0.73 10.83
CA HIS A 216 -2.98 -1.55 10.38
C HIS A 216 -3.45 -2.94 9.97
N GLY A 217 -2.85 -3.45 8.91
CA GLY A 217 -3.14 -4.76 8.35
C GLY A 217 -1.90 -5.42 7.83
N GLU A 218 -2.00 -6.72 7.61
CA GLU A 218 -1.02 -7.45 6.83
C GLU A 218 -1.68 -7.90 5.54
N HIS A 219 -1.00 -7.69 4.42
CA HIS A 219 -1.53 -7.99 3.10
C HIS A 219 -0.48 -8.64 2.22
N ALA A 220 -0.95 -9.52 1.32
CA ALA A 220 -0.12 -10.19 0.34
C ALA A 220 -0.46 -9.69 -1.07
N MET A 221 0.58 -9.34 -1.82
CA MET A 221 0.45 -8.81 -3.19
C MET A 221 1.54 -9.40 -4.10
N LEU A 222 1.46 -9.05 -5.38
CA LEU A 222 2.42 -9.51 -6.39
C LEU A 222 3.17 -8.31 -6.98
N CYS A 223 4.47 -8.26 -6.78
CA CYS A 223 5.35 -7.30 -7.44
C CYS A 223 5.64 -7.79 -8.87
N VAL A 224 5.40 -6.94 -9.86
CA VAL A 224 5.46 -7.28 -11.29
C VAL A 224 6.36 -6.33 -12.08
N GLY A 225 7.13 -5.49 -11.41
CA GLY A 225 8.02 -4.56 -12.08
C GLY A 225 8.58 -3.51 -11.13
N TYR A 226 9.43 -2.65 -11.66
CA TYR A 226 10.05 -1.55 -10.94
C TYR A 226 10.38 -0.39 -11.88
N SER A 227 10.53 0.80 -11.32
CA SER A 227 10.98 2.01 -12.01
C SER A 227 11.97 2.73 -11.10
N ASP A 228 13.24 2.72 -11.47
CA ASP A 228 14.30 3.46 -10.77
C ASP A 228 14.12 4.99 -10.88
N PRO A 229 13.68 5.58 -12.02
CA PRO A 229 13.38 7.01 -12.08
C PRO A 229 12.34 7.49 -11.05
N ASP A 230 11.38 6.62 -10.71
CA ASP A 230 10.31 6.94 -9.76
C ASP A 230 10.57 6.36 -8.36
N GLN A 231 11.61 5.54 -8.20
CA GLN A 231 11.92 4.79 -6.98
C GLN A 231 10.71 3.98 -6.44
N VAL A 232 9.97 3.31 -7.35
CA VAL A 232 8.78 2.52 -7.01
C VAL A 232 8.78 1.11 -7.61
N PHE A 233 8.18 0.18 -6.89
CA PHE A 233 7.73 -1.10 -7.42
C PHE A 233 6.34 -0.99 -8.04
N ILE A 234 6.13 -1.71 -9.14
CA ILE A 234 4.81 -1.90 -9.76
C ILE A 234 4.17 -3.13 -9.12
N VAL A 235 3.08 -2.95 -8.40
CA VAL A 235 2.45 -3.99 -7.58
C VAL A 235 1.03 -4.25 -8.06
N ARG A 236 0.72 -5.51 -8.31
CA ARG A 236 -0.64 -6.01 -8.58
C ARG A 236 -1.33 -6.31 -7.24
N ASN A 237 -2.45 -5.63 -6.99
CA ASN A 237 -3.33 -5.91 -5.86
C ASN A 237 -4.42 -6.93 -6.27
N SER A 238 -5.37 -7.22 -5.38
CA SER A 238 -6.47 -8.17 -5.61
C SER A 238 -7.84 -7.59 -5.23
N TRP A 239 -8.03 -6.29 -5.43
CA TRP A 239 -9.29 -5.58 -5.12
C TRP A 239 -10.10 -5.19 -6.36
N GLY A 240 -9.79 -5.79 -7.51
CA GLY A 240 -10.42 -5.49 -8.79
C GLY A 240 -9.81 -4.28 -9.51
N GLU A 241 -10.17 -4.13 -10.78
CA GLU A 241 -9.61 -3.11 -11.68
C GLU A 241 -10.05 -1.68 -11.34
N ASP A 242 -11.19 -1.51 -10.66
CA ASP A 242 -11.69 -0.18 -10.29
C ASP A 242 -10.89 0.47 -9.15
N TRP A 243 -10.00 -0.28 -8.50
CA TRP A 243 -9.16 0.22 -7.42
C TRP A 243 -7.83 0.77 -7.96
N ALA A 244 -7.43 1.96 -7.51
CA ALA A 244 -6.13 2.57 -7.83
C ALA A 244 -5.84 2.69 -9.33
N ALA A 245 -4.67 2.26 -9.81
CA ALA A 245 -4.26 2.31 -11.21
C ALA A 245 -4.65 1.00 -11.93
N ALA A 246 -5.94 0.82 -12.24
CA ALA A 246 -6.47 -0.39 -12.88
C ALA A 246 -6.21 -1.68 -12.08
N GLY A 247 -6.32 -1.62 -10.74
CA GLY A 247 -6.01 -2.72 -9.82
C GLY A 247 -4.53 -2.85 -9.44
N TYR A 248 -3.67 -2.01 -10.02
CA TYR A 248 -2.26 -1.90 -9.65
C TYR A 248 -2.02 -0.69 -8.75
N CYS A 249 -0.93 -0.74 -8.00
CA CYS A 249 -0.39 0.39 -7.26
C CYS A 249 1.12 0.50 -7.42
N TYR A 250 1.66 1.68 -7.14
CA TYR A 250 3.08 1.98 -7.16
C TYR A 250 3.54 2.15 -5.71
N MET A 251 4.40 1.23 -5.26
CA MET A 251 4.88 1.21 -3.88
C MET A 251 6.32 1.71 -3.82
N PRO A 252 6.63 2.78 -3.06
CA PRO A 252 7.99 3.29 -2.92
C PRO A 252 8.98 2.21 -2.45
N TYR A 253 10.20 2.19 -3.00
CA TYR A 253 11.26 1.27 -2.59
C TYR A 253 11.48 1.31 -1.08
N ARG A 254 11.57 2.52 -0.51
CA ARG A 254 11.71 2.73 0.93
C ARG A 254 10.59 2.14 1.78
N TYR A 255 9.38 1.97 1.21
CA TYR A 255 8.31 1.27 1.90
C TYR A 255 8.59 -0.24 1.85
N VAL A 256 8.70 -0.80 0.65
CA VAL A 256 8.77 -2.27 0.47
C VAL A 256 10.09 -2.85 0.99
N MET A 257 11.19 -2.09 0.98
CA MET A 257 12.51 -2.55 1.43
C MET A 257 12.76 -2.30 2.93
N SER A 258 11.82 -1.67 3.63
CA SER A 258 11.94 -1.44 5.08
C SER A 258 11.65 -2.72 5.87
N GLU A 259 12.59 -3.16 6.70
CA GLU A 259 12.40 -4.26 7.67
C GLU A 259 11.24 -4.00 8.65
N ARG A 260 10.84 -2.72 8.81
CA ARG A 260 9.72 -2.34 9.67
C ARG A 260 8.37 -2.79 9.12
N TRP A 261 8.22 -2.74 7.81
CA TRP A 261 6.93 -2.91 7.11
C TRP A 261 6.89 -4.13 6.20
N ASN A 262 8.00 -4.53 5.59
CA ASN A 262 8.10 -5.80 4.89
C ASN A 262 8.02 -6.94 5.92
N LEU A 263 7.28 -8.00 5.59
CA LEU A 263 7.11 -9.13 6.48
C LEU A 263 8.19 -10.22 6.28
N GLU A 264 9.21 -9.96 5.46
CA GLU A 264 10.30 -10.88 5.09
C GLU A 264 9.85 -12.22 4.48
N ASP A 265 8.60 -12.27 4.01
CA ASP A 265 7.99 -13.42 3.37
C ASP A 265 7.76 -13.07 1.90
N SER A 266 8.82 -13.23 1.10
CA SER A 266 8.84 -12.88 -0.32
C SER A 266 9.30 -14.08 -1.13
N TRP A 267 8.59 -14.38 -2.21
CA TRP A 267 8.74 -15.64 -2.95
C TRP A 267 8.66 -15.42 -4.46
N VAL A 268 9.57 -16.09 -5.16
CA VAL A 268 9.50 -16.32 -6.61
C VAL A 268 9.09 -17.77 -6.83
N VAL A 269 8.21 -17.99 -7.80
CA VAL A 269 7.76 -19.32 -8.20
C VAL A 269 8.25 -19.60 -9.62
N GLU A 270 8.83 -20.77 -9.85
CA GLU A 270 9.46 -21.14 -11.10
C GLU A 270 9.02 -22.51 -11.63
N ARG A 271 9.13 -22.64 -12.96
CA ARG A 271 9.10 -23.91 -13.68
C ARG A 271 10.44 -24.06 -14.40
N VAL A 272 10.95 -25.28 -14.55
CA VAL A 272 12.33 -25.62 -14.96
C VAL A 272 12.85 -24.95 -16.24
N ASP A 273 12.00 -24.40 -17.09
CA ASP A 273 12.43 -23.51 -18.16
C ASP A 273 12.62 -22.10 -17.60
N VAL A 274 13.86 -21.74 -17.23
CA VAL A 274 14.26 -20.35 -16.93
C VAL A 274 13.75 -19.48 -18.09
N LEU A 275 12.84 -18.57 -17.78
CA LEU A 275 12.35 -17.63 -18.77
C LEU A 275 13.54 -16.75 -19.17
N PRO A 276 13.93 -16.69 -20.45
CA PRO A 276 14.96 -15.73 -20.84
C PRO A 276 14.47 -14.33 -20.48
N PRO A 277 15.37 -13.43 -20.04
CA PRO A 277 15.03 -12.04 -19.83
C PRO A 277 14.37 -11.49 -21.10
N ASP A 278 13.22 -10.85 -20.92
CA ASP A 278 12.50 -10.26 -22.04
C ASP A 278 12.94 -8.81 -22.15
N GLU A 279 13.93 -8.54 -23.00
CA GLU A 279 14.47 -7.20 -23.25
C GLU A 279 13.37 -6.23 -23.74
N ASP A 280 12.24 -6.72 -24.29
CA ASP A 280 11.10 -5.86 -24.66
C ASP A 280 10.33 -5.33 -23.43
N CYS A 281 10.55 -5.88 -22.23
CA CYS A 281 10.03 -5.39 -20.96
C CYS A 281 10.99 -4.41 -20.27
N TRP A 282 12.20 -4.23 -20.81
CA TRP A 282 13.21 -3.33 -20.29
C TRP A 282 13.05 -1.96 -20.95
N ALA A 283 13.13 -0.91 -20.15
CA ALA A 283 13.36 0.42 -20.66
C ALA A 283 14.74 0.90 -20.16
N GLU A 284 15.55 1.38 -21.10
CA GLU A 284 16.84 2.05 -20.81
C GLU A 284 16.66 3.57 -20.72
N ASP A 285 15.45 4.08 -20.95
CA ASP A 285 15.13 5.50 -20.79
C ASP A 285 14.84 5.85 -19.34
N ASP A 286 15.16 7.10 -18.98
CA ASP A 286 14.83 7.68 -17.68
C ASP A 286 13.36 8.16 -17.63
N GLU A 287 12.48 7.71 -18.55
CA GLU A 287 11.08 8.14 -18.60
C GLU A 287 10.30 7.56 -17.40
N THR A 288 9.81 8.48 -16.56
CA THR A 288 9.02 8.21 -15.36
C THR A 288 7.76 7.39 -15.70
N VAL A 289 7.33 6.51 -14.77
CA VAL A 289 6.00 5.90 -14.81
C VAL A 289 4.93 6.82 -14.20
N LEU A 290 5.34 7.89 -13.53
CA LEU A 290 4.49 8.94 -12.97
C LEU A 290 4.50 10.20 -13.86
N GLU A 291 3.48 11.06 -13.76
CA GLU A 291 3.46 12.35 -14.49
C GLU A 291 4.54 13.31 -13.94
N GLU A 292 5.41 13.84 -14.83
CA GLU A 292 6.48 14.79 -14.47
C GLU A 292 5.95 16.17 -14.07
N VAL A 293 6.67 16.85 -13.16
CA VAL A 293 6.35 18.21 -12.66
C VAL A 293 6.20 19.22 -13.79
N SER A 294 7.01 19.08 -14.83
CA SER A 294 7.03 19.92 -16.02
C SER A 294 5.84 19.68 -16.94
N GLY A 295 5.45 18.42 -17.15
CA GLY A 295 4.23 18.04 -17.86
C GLY A 295 3.00 18.63 -17.17
N VAL A 296 2.95 18.56 -15.84
CA VAL A 296 1.87 19.17 -15.05
C VAL A 296 1.84 20.69 -15.22
N ILE A 297 2.98 21.38 -15.14
CA ILE A 297 3.04 22.85 -15.35
C ILE A 297 2.68 23.23 -16.79
N ALA A 298 3.07 22.43 -17.78
CA ALA A 298 2.79 22.67 -19.20
C ALA A 298 1.31 22.46 -19.55
N ASP A 299 0.62 21.57 -18.85
CA ASP A 299 -0.81 21.27 -19.02
C ASP A 299 -1.74 22.12 -18.15
N MET A 300 -1.20 22.99 -17.27
CA MET A 300 -1.99 23.94 -16.50
C MET A 300 -2.75 24.91 -17.41
N SER A 301 -4.03 25.12 -17.13
CA SER A 301 -4.80 26.19 -17.74
C SER A 301 -4.23 27.57 -17.37
N GLU A 302 -4.51 28.60 -18.18
CA GLU A 302 -4.05 29.98 -17.90
C GLU A 302 -4.48 30.47 -16.50
N ASP A 303 -5.63 30.01 -16.02
CA ASP A 303 -6.17 30.34 -14.69
C ASP A 303 -5.40 29.62 -13.57
N GLU A 304 -5.03 28.35 -13.76
CA GLU A 304 -4.21 27.59 -12.80
C GLU A 304 -2.79 28.15 -12.73
N TYR A 305 -2.18 28.48 -13.87
CA TYR A 305 -0.88 29.13 -13.93
C TYR A 305 -0.91 30.54 -13.31
N GLY A 306 -2.02 31.26 -13.46
CA GLY A 306 -2.24 32.55 -12.78
C GLY A 306 -2.25 32.43 -11.26
N ASN A 307 -2.97 31.44 -10.72
CA ASN A 307 -3.00 31.14 -9.28
C ASN A 307 -1.64 30.69 -8.74
N LEU A 308 -0.90 29.88 -9.50
CA LEU A 308 0.47 29.48 -9.19
C LEU A 308 1.39 30.69 -9.00
N VAL A 309 1.38 31.63 -9.96
CA VAL A 309 2.20 32.85 -9.91
C VAL A 309 1.78 33.77 -8.76
N GLU A 310 0.48 33.89 -8.49
CA GLU A 310 -0.04 34.71 -7.39
C GLU A 310 0.35 34.13 -6.02
N ARG A 311 0.28 32.80 -5.85
CA ARG A 311 0.61 32.13 -4.59
C ARG A 311 2.10 32.01 -4.34
N MET A 312 2.91 31.83 -5.38
CA MET A 312 4.38 31.78 -5.29
C MET A 312 5.00 33.12 -4.88
N GLY A 313 4.31 34.24 -5.10
CA GLY A 313 4.78 35.57 -4.72
C GLY A 313 6.06 35.97 -5.48
N PRO A 314 7.00 36.70 -4.87
CA PRO A 314 8.17 37.23 -5.57
C PRO A 314 9.27 36.20 -5.84
N VAL A 315 9.14 34.96 -5.31
CA VAL A 315 10.15 33.91 -5.42
C VAL A 315 9.69 32.87 -6.45
N PRO A 316 10.37 32.76 -7.60
CA PRO A 316 10.03 31.80 -8.65
C PRO A 316 10.11 30.33 -8.19
N VAL A 317 9.40 29.44 -8.89
CA VAL A 317 9.35 28.00 -8.59
C VAL A 317 10.74 27.37 -8.57
N GLU A 318 11.62 27.73 -9.51
CA GLU A 318 12.96 27.18 -9.62
C GLU A 318 13.85 27.59 -8.44
N VAL A 319 13.61 28.77 -7.86
CA VAL A 319 14.33 29.25 -6.68
C VAL A 319 13.81 28.57 -5.42
N ARG A 320 12.50 28.34 -5.35
CA ARG A 320 11.84 27.60 -4.26
C ARG A 320 12.26 26.13 -4.23
N LEU A 321 12.33 25.49 -5.39
CA LEU A 321 12.80 24.10 -5.53
C LEU A 321 14.29 23.99 -5.16
N ALA A 322 15.12 24.91 -5.68
CA ALA A 322 16.53 25.00 -5.30
C ALA A 322 16.72 25.20 -3.78
N LEU A 323 15.85 25.98 -3.14
CA LEU A 323 15.90 26.20 -1.69
C LEU A 323 15.58 24.92 -0.91
N LEU A 324 14.58 24.14 -1.36
CA LEU A 324 14.23 22.84 -0.78
C LEU A 324 15.38 21.84 -0.89
N PHE A 325 16.00 21.72 -2.07
CA PHE A 325 17.14 20.83 -2.30
C PHE A 325 18.33 21.18 -1.41
N LEU A 326 18.69 22.47 -1.35
CA LEU A 326 19.78 22.95 -0.50
C LEU A 326 19.50 22.77 0.99
N ARG A 327 18.22 22.82 1.41
CA ARG A 327 17.88 22.63 2.81
C ARG A 327 17.89 21.16 3.21
N ALA A 328 17.51 20.26 2.30
CA ALA A 328 17.61 18.82 2.51
C ALA A 328 19.07 18.38 2.62
N ALA A 329 19.89 18.67 1.60
CA ALA A 329 21.33 18.40 1.61
C ALA A 329 22.12 19.16 2.68
N GLY A 330 21.48 20.14 3.34
CA GLY A 330 22.10 21.06 4.29
C GLY A 330 21.59 20.90 5.72
N ALA A 331 20.81 19.85 6.00
CA ALA A 331 20.07 19.73 7.25
C ALA A 331 21.00 19.48 8.44
N ASP A 332 22.10 18.76 8.24
CA ASP A 332 23.15 18.48 9.23
C ASP A 332 24.11 19.67 9.47
N GLY A 333 23.98 20.73 8.65
CA GLY A 333 24.81 21.93 8.69
C GLY A 333 26.04 21.90 7.79
N GLN A 334 26.20 20.86 6.97
CA GLN A 334 27.17 20.73 5.89
C GLN A 334 26.43 20.39 4.59
N VAL A 335 27.09 20.52 3.45
CA VAL A 335 26.54 20.09 2.15
C VAL A 335 27.70 19.42 1.43
N ALA A 336 27.61 18.12 1.17
CA ALA A 336 28.64 17.38 0.46
C ALA A 336 28.71 17.81 -1.02
N GLU A 337 29.85 17.56 -1.68
CA GLU A 337 29.99 17.89 -3.10
C GLU A 337 29.06 17.00 -3.95
N GLU A 338 28.84 15.77 -3.52
CA GLU A 338 27.96 14.75 -4.11
C GLU A 338 26.48 15.16 -4.03
N GLU A 339 25.99 15.57 -2.86
CA GLU A 339 24.61 16.05 -2.69
C GLU A 339 24.35 17.34 -3.45
N MET A 340 25.34 18.26 -3.48
CA MET A 340 25.27 19.47 -4.28
C MET A 340 25.17 19.15 -5.77
N GLN A 341 25.89 18.12 -6.25
CA GLN A 341 25.80 17.65 -7.63
C GLN A 341 24.45 16.98 -7.91
N GLY A 342 23.92 16.16 -6.99
CA GLY A 342 22.57 15.60 -7.08
C GLY A 342 21.51 16.71 -7.21
N ALA A 343 21.61 17.76 -6.39
CA ALA A 343 20.71 18.92 -6.48
C ALA A 343 20.81 19.65 -7.83
N VAL A 344 22.00 19.72 -8.43
CA VAL A 344 22.20 20.25 -9.79
C VAL A 344 21.52 19.36 -10.82
N ASP A 345 21.69 18.05 -10.72
CA ASP A 345 21.18 17.08 -11.68
C ASP A 345 19.65 17.03 -11.69
N HIS A 346 18.99 17.20 -10.55
CA HIS A 346 17.53 17.32 -10.49
C HIS A 346 17.00 18.71 -10.87
N LEU A 347 17.73 19.80 -10.62
CA LEU A 347 17.27 21.16 -10.94
C LEU A 347 17.47 21.51 -12.43
N ALA A 348 18.47 20.94 -13.10
CA ALA A 348 18.79 21.26 -14.49
C ALA A 348 17.66 20.94 -15.49
N PRO A 349 17.01 19.75 -15.44
CA PRO A 349 15.86 19.43 -16.29
C PRO A 349 14.71 20.44 -16.11
N VAL A 350 14.38 20.74 -14.85
CA VAL A 350 13.32 21.71 -14.51
C VAL A 350 13.58 23.09 -15.12
N LEU A 351 14.83 23.57 -15.09
CA LEU A 351 15.19 24.85 -15.71
C LEU A 351 15.08 24.82 -17.24
N GLU A 352 15.47 23.73 -17.88
CA GLU A 352 15.38 23.57 -19.33
C GLU A 352 13.93 23.59 -19.80
N GLU A 353 13.06 22.88 -19.10
CA GLU A 353 11.63 22.77 -19.41
C GLU A 353 10.86 24.07 -19.15
N LEU A 354 11.22 24.83 -18.11
CA LEU A 354 10.72 26.18 -17.89
C LEU A 354 11.25 27.20 -18.91
N GLY A 355 12.08 26.77 -19.88
CA GLY A 355 12.69 27.62 -20.90
C GLY A 355 13.73 28.58 -20.34
N SER A 356 14.24 28.32 -19.14
CA SER A 356 15.27 29.12 -18.50
C SER A 356 16.63 28.86 -19.13
N LYS A 357 17.38 29.94 -19.38
CA LYS A 357 18.78 29.86 -19.85
C LYS A 357 19.79 29.87 -18.71
N GLN A 358 19.31 29.75 -17.48
CA GLN A 358 20.14 29.80 -16.29
C GLN A 358 20.81 28.44 -16.07
N ASN A 359 22.02 28.48 -15.50
CA ASN A 359 22.75 27.28 -15.12
C ASN A 359 22.32 26.86 -13.70
N ALA A 360 21.98 25.58 -13.51
CA ALA A 360 21.47 25.05 -12.24
C ALA A 360 22.41 25.30 -11.05
N ASP A 361 23.71 25.05 -11.20
CA ASP A 361 24.72 25.36 -10.16
C ASP A 361 24.72 26.86 -9.80
N ALA A 362 24.59 27.74 -10.81
CA ALA A 362 24.47 29.18 -10.55
C ALA A 362 23.15 29.55 -9.85
N VAL A 363 22.04 28.86 -10.13
CA VAL A 363 20.77 29.08 -9.43
C VAL A 363 20.91 28.65 -7.97
N LEU A 364 21.39 27.44 -7.69
CA LEU A 364 21.61 26.93 -6.34
C LEU A 364 22.52 27.85 -5.52
N ARG A 365 23.69 28.24 -6.05
CA ARG A 365 24.62 29.16 -5.35
C ARG A 365 23.98 30.52 -5.05
N ASN A 366 23.21 31.07 -5.99
CA ASN A 366 22.53 32.35 -5.79
C ASN A 366 21.38 32.24 -4.78
N THR A 367 20.66 31.12 -4.78
CA THR A 367 19.60 30.81 -3.82
C THR A 367 20.20 30.69 -2.42
N HIS A 368 21.24 29.88 -2.24
CA HIS A 368 21.95 29.76 -0.97
C HIS A 368 22.46 31.11 -0.44
N ALA A 369 23.09 31.91 -1.31
CA ALA A 369 23.61 33.23 -0.91
C ALA A 369 22.53 34.25 -0.52
N ARG A 370 21.29 34.08 -0.97
CA ARG A 370 20.18 35.01 -0.71
C ARG A 370 19.22 34.54 0.38
N PHE A 371 19.03 33.23 0.49
CA PHE A 371 17.95 32.61 1.26
C PHE A 371 18.43 31.44 2.13
N GLY A 372 19.72 31.13 2.18
CA GLY A 372 20.25 29.95 2.88
C GLY A 372 19.91 29.89 4.38
N ASP A 373 19.71 31.05 5.02
CA ASP A 373 19.32 31.14 6.44
C ASP A 373 17.82 31.45 6.65
N ASP A 374 17.00 31.44 5.60
CA ASP A 374 15.58 31.82 5.66
C ASP A 374 14.67 30.60 5.85
N ASP A 375 14.68 30.04 7.06
CA ASP A 375 13.83 28.91 7.44
C ASP A 375 12.33 29.20 7.24
N ALA A 376 11.91 30.47 7.37
CA ALA A 376 10.52 30.84 7.15
C ALA A 376 10.12 30.65 5.68
N LEU A 377 11.01 30.99 4.74
CA LEU A 377 10.78 30.79 3.32
C LEU A 377 10.81 29.32 2.91
N VAL A 378 11.61 28.48 3.58
CA VAL A 378 11.61 27.02 3.37
C VAL A 378 10.22 26.45 3.67
N TRP A 379 9.69 26.73 4.87
CA TRP A 379 8.40 26.17 5.26
C TRP A 379 7.21 26.80 4.52
N ASP A 380 7.29 28.09 4.18
CA ASP A 380 6.35 28.72 3.24
C ASP A 380 6.38 28.01 1.88
N THR A 381 7.56 27.60 1.40
CA THR A 381 7.69 26.85 0.15
C THR A 381 7.03 25.48 0.23
N VAL A 382 7.23 24.75 1.33
CA VAL A 382 6.57 23.45 1.56
C VAL A 382 5.05 23.62 1.54
N ASP A 383 4.52 24.64 2.20
CA ASP A 383 3.07 24.91 2.22
C ASP A 383 2.53 25.33 0.85
N VAL A 384 3.22 26.23 0.15
CA VAL A 384 2.83 26.65 -1.21
C VAL A 384 2.85 25.48 -2.18
N PHE A 385 3.86 24.61 -2.11
CA PHE A 385 3.94 23.43 -2.97
C PHE A 385 2.78 22.49 -2.70
N ARG A 386 2.43 22.26 -1.43
CA ARG A 386 1.25 21.45 -1.06
C ARG A 386 -0.05 21.97 -1.65
N GLU A 387 -0.25 23.29 -1.62
CA GLU A 387 -1.49 23.92 -2.08
C GLU A 387 -1.61 23.93 -3.60
N VAL A 388 -0.49 24.10 -4.30
CA VAL A 388 -0.52 24.31 -5.75
C VAL A 388 -0.23 23.05 -6.55
N PHE A 389 0.66 22.19 -6.07
CA PHE A 389 1.03 20.99 -6.82
C PHE A 389 0.13 19.81 -6.50
N ALA A 390 -0.13 19.02 -7.54
CA ALA A 390 -0.81 17.74 -7.38
C ALA A 390 0.08 16.79 -6.55
N PRO A 391 -0.52 15.84 -5.80
CA PRO A 391 0.22 14.92 -4.93
C PRO A 391 1.34 14.12 -5.62
N GLU A 392 1.24 13.90 -6.92
CA GLU A 392 2.24 13.17 -7.72
C GLU A 392 3.51 13.99 -7.92
N VAL A 393 3.34 15.29 -8.18
CA VAL A 393 4.44 16.24 -8.23
C VAL A 393 5.13 16.33 -6.89
N LEU A 394 4.37 16.33 -5.80
CA LEU A 394 4.92 16.30 -4.43
C LEU A 394 5.68 14.99 -4.16
N ALA A 395 5.17 13.85 -4.63
CA ALA A 395 5.85 12.57 -4.54
C ALA A 395 7.17 12.55 -5.34
N SER A 396 7.16 13.10 -6.56
CA SER A 396 8.36 13.25 -7.39
C SER A 396 9.41 14.15 -6.72
N ILE A 397 9.00 15.31 -6.20
CA ILE A 397 9.91 16.21 -5.45
C ILE A 397 10.45 15.50 -4.21
N THR A 398 9.63 14.70 -3.52
CA THR A 398 10.07 13.91 -2.36
C THR A 398 11.13 12.88 -2.75
N ALA A 399 10.96 12.18 -3.88
CA ALA A 399 11.94 11.23 -4.37
C ALA A 399 13.27 11.93 -4.70
N GLN A 400 13.22 13.08 -5.37
CA GLN A 400 14.40 13.90 -5.64
C GLN A 400 15.11 14.34 -4.35
N LEU A 401 14.37 14.73 -3.31
CA LEU A 401 14.97 15.06 -2.01
C LEU A 401 15.66 13.85 -1.38
N GLN A 402 15.10 12.64 -1.51
CA GLN A 402 15.74 11.42 -1.04
C GLN A 402 17.01 11.09 -1.81
N ASP A 403 16.96 11.17 -3.14
CA ASP A 403 18.12 10.92 -3.99
C ASP A 403 19.26 11.89 -3.69
N ILE A 404 18.93 13.16 -3.39
CA ILE A 404 19.91 14.18 -3.03
C ILE A 404 20.62 13.84 -1.71
N ILE A 405 19.86 13.54 -0.64
CA ILE A 405 20.49 13.24 0.67
C ILE A 405 21.21 11.88 0.67
N ALA A 406 20.81 10.97 -0.23
CA ALA A 406 21.45 9.66 -0.41
C ALA A 406 22.61 9.69 -1.42
N ALA A 407 22.97 10.88 -1.93
CA ALA A 407 24.05 11.01 -2.92
C ALA A 407 25.44 10.79 -2.31
N ASP A 408 25.59 10.99 -1.00
CA ASP A 408 26.79 10.60 -0.27
C ASP A 408 26.61 9.23 0.43
N ASP A 409 27.71 8.60 0.84
CA ASP A 409 27.68 7.27 1.46
C ASP A 409 27.12 7.29 2.91
N GLU A 410 26.74 8.45 3.48
CA GLU A 410 26.35 8.63 4.89
C GLU A 410 25.19 9.62 5.08
N VAL A 411 23.95 9.18 4.79
CA VAL A 411 22.74 9.96 5.12
C VAL A 411 22.66 10.27 6.62
N SER A 412 22.61 11.55 7.00
CA SER A 412 22.51 11.98 8.39
C SER A 412 21.08 11.82 8.95
N GLU A 413 20.97 11.66 10.28
CA GLU A 413 19.65 11.64 10.95
C GLU A 413 18.90 12.97 10.73
N GLU A 414 19.64 14.08 10.63
CA GLU A 414 19.11 15.41 10.38
C GLU A 414 18.54 15.59 8.96
N GLU A 415 19.22 15.11 7.91
CA GLU A 415 18.74 15.09 6.53
C GLU A 415 17.46 14.26 6.40
N GLN A 416 17.50 13.03 6.92
CA GLN A 416 16.37 12.12 6.85
C GLN A 416 15.17 12.72 7.60
N HIS A 417 15.39 13.32 8.77
CA HIS A 417 14.33 13.96 9.54
C HIS A 417 13.71 15.17 8.80
N PHE A 418 14.51 15.96 8.09
CA PHE A 418 13.99 17.06 7.28
C PHE A 418 13.06 16.54 6.18
N VAL A 419 13.48 15.53 5.42
CA VAL A 419 12.68 14.95 4.33
C VAL A 419 11.40 14.32 4.87
N ASP A 420 11.47 13.57 5.97
CA ASP A 420 10.29 12.99 6.63
C ASP A 420 9.30 14.07 7.07
N THR A 421 9.79 15.18 7.60
CA THR A 421 8.94 16.32 8.01
C THR A 421 8.24 16.96 6.80
N VAL A 422 8.92 17.08 5.66
CA VAL A 422 8.33 17.58 4.40
C VAL A 422 7.22 16.64 3.93
N ILE A 423 7.48 15.33 3.96
CA ILE A 423 6.51 14.29 3.58
C ILE A 423 5.27 14.36 4.44
N ASP A 424 5.43 14.35 5.77
CA ASP A 424 4.33 14.43 6.71
C ASP A 424 3.46 15.66 6.43
N ARG A 425 4.10 16.81 6.17
CA ARG A 425 3.41 18.07 5.90
C ARG A 425 2.63 18.05 4.59
N TRP A 426 3.09 17.33 3.57
CA TRP A 426 2.39 17.14 2.30
C TRP A 426 1.29 16.06 2.34
N GLN A 427 1.39 15.09 3.23
CA GLN A 427 0.41 14.00 3.35
C GLN A 427 -0.82 14.35 4.19
N VAL A 428 -0.70 15.28 5.14
CA VAL A 428 -1.86 15.73 5.95
C VAL A 428 -2.91 16.36 5.01
N ALA A 429 -4.19 16.04 5.16
CA ALA A 429 -5.28 16.77 4.49
C ALA A 429 -5.51 18.10 5.22
N PRO A 430 -5.90 19.21 4.55
CA PRO A 430 -6.42 20.35 5.29
C PRO A 430 -7.63 19.85 6.09
N ALA A 431 -7.59 20.01 7.42
CA ALA A 431 -8.77 19.81 8.23
C ALA A 431 -9.86 20.68 7.63
N ALA A 432 -10.95 20.06 7.16
CA ALA A 432 -12.16 20.80 6.89
C ALA A 432 -12.47 21.54 8.18
N GLU A 433 -12.46 22.88 8.12
CA GLU A 433 -12.97 23.70 9.20
C GLU A 433 -14.41 23.22 9.44
N GLU A 434 -14.62 22.51 10.54
CA GLU A 434 -15.95 22.25 11.06
C GLU A 434 -16.53 23.62 11.44
N GLU A 435 -17.21 24.26 10.48
CA GLU A 435 -18.11 25.35 10.78
C GLU A 435 -19.24 24.78 11.64
N GLU A 436 -19.14 24.97 12.96
CA GLU A 436 -20.25 24.84 13.89
C GLU A 436 -21.32 25.89 13.50
N GLU A 437 -22.23 25.53 12.59
CA GLU A 437 -23.49 26.25 12.43
C GLU A 437 -24.42 25.88 13.61
N GLU A 438 -24.33 26.67 14.68
CA GLU A 438 -25.39 26.82 15.68
C GLU A 438 -26.67 27.34 14.98
N GLU A 439 -27.55 26.44 14.54
CA GLU A 439 -28.92 26.82 14.18
C GLU A 439 -29.72 27.15 15.45
N GLY A 440 -29.63 28.40 15.88
CA GLY A 440 -30.60 29.03 16.77
C GLY A 440 -31.94 29.22 16.05
N GLN A 441 -32.87 28.28 16.23
CA GLN A 441 -34.28 28.50 15.89
C GLN A 441 -34.91 29.50 16.88
N VAL A 442 -34.99 30.75 16.44
CA VAL A 442 -35.96 31.73 16.95
C VAL A 442 -37.19 31.60 16.04
N ASP A 443 -38.25 30.99 16.56
CA ASP A 443 -39.59 31.12 15.98
C ASP A 443 -40.45 31.97 16.91
N ASP A 444 -41.09 32.95 16.29
CA ASP A 444 -41.74 34.09 16.90
C ASP A 444 -43.13 33.72 17.43
N GLY A 445 -43.50 34.28 18.58
CA GLY A 445 -44.75 33.97 19.26
C GLY A 445 -45.99 34.59 18.61
N GLU A 446 -47.12 33.90 18.78
CA GLU A 446 -48.45 34.51 18.92
C GLU A 446 -49.25 33.73 19.99
N GLY A 447 -49.94 34.47 20.85
CA GLY A 447 -50.48 33.98 22.12
C GLY A 447 -51.98 33.65 22.15
N ASP A 448 -52.45 33.64 23.40
CA ASP A 448 -53.81 33.55 23.94
C ASP A 448 -54.44 32.18 24.16
N GLY A 449 -54.81 31.94 25.43
CA GLY A 449 -56.09 31.31 25.78
C GLY A 449 -56.06 30.22 26.85
N ASP A 450 -56.13 30.64 28.11
CA ASP A 450 -56.95 30.09 29.23
C ASP A 450 -56.96 28.57 29.52
N ASP A 451 -56.65 28.19 30.77
CA ASP A 451 -57.65 27.98 31.85
C ASP A 451 -57.25 26.85 32.85
N GLN A 452 -57.31 27.18 34.15
CA GLN A 452 -57.59 26.34 35.35
C GLN A 452 -56.80 25.03 35.59
N GLY A 453 -56.35 24.68 36.81
CA GLY A 453 -56.56 25.20 38.15
C GLY A 453 -55.96 24.24 39.20
N GLU A 454 -55.53 24.85 40.30
CA GLU A 454 -55.26 24.42 41.69
C GLU A 454 -55.38 22.96 42.21
N PHE A 455 -54.65 22.77 43.34
CA PHE A 455 -54.85 21.86 44.50
C PHE A 455 -53.90 20.66 44.69
N ASP A 456 -52.74 20.96 45.29
CA ASP A 456 -52.36 20.76 46.71
C ASP A 456 -52.59 19.42 47.46
N GLU A 457 -51.66 19.22 48.39
CA GLU A 457 -51.66 18.40 49.62
C GLU A 457 -51.06 16.97 49.67
N GLN A 458 -49.88 16.91 50.31
CA GLN A 458 -49.58 16.15 51.56
C GLN A 458 -49.62 14.59 51.51
N GLN A 459 -48.82 13.78 52.19
CA GLN A 459 -47.89 13.91 53.32
C GLN A 459 -47.17 12.54 53.51
N HIS A 460 -45.92 12.59 54.00
CA HIS A 460 -45.28 11.73 55.02
C HIS A 460 -45.28 10.16 54.99
N VAL A 461 -44.03 9.65 55.02
CA VAL A 461 -43.39 8.77 56.05
C VAL A 461 -43.34 7.25 55.85
N GLU A 462 -42.09 6.83 55.60
CA GLU A 462 -41.24 5.77 56.20
C GLU A 462 -41.75 4.35 56.54
N THR A 463 -40.76 3.44 56.38
CA THR A 463 -40.58 2.09 56.98
C THR A 463 -41.51 1.01 56.42
N GLY A 464 -41.09 -0.21 56.16
CA GLY A 464 -39.89 -0.98 56.51
C GLY A 464 -40.32 -2.45 56.50
N GLU A 465 -39.55 -3.29 55.81
CA GLU A 465 -39.28 -4.72 56.07
C GLU A 465 -40.42 -5.75 56.31
N ASP A 466 -40.25 -6.85 55.57
CA ASP A 466 -40.37 -8.26 55.94
C ASP A 466 -41.72 -9.04 55.86
N ASP A 467 -41.64 -10.01 54.93
CA ASP A 467 -41.89 -11.44 55.09
C ASP A 467 -43.31 -12.05 55.08
N TYR A 468 -43.28 -13.32 54.61
CA TYR A 468 -44.21 -14.44 54.77
C TYR A 468 -45.43 -14.45 53.81
N ASP A 469 -45.84 -15.57 53.20
CA ASP A 469 -45.30 -16.92 53.04
C ASP A 469 -46.26 -17.67 52.09
N GLU A 470 -45.84 -18.88 51.73
CA GLU A 470 -46.69 -20.09 51.71
C GLU A 470 -47.46 -20.51 50.45
N HIS A 471 -46.95 -21.63 49.92
CA HIS A 471 -47.60 -22.97 49.86
C HIS A 471 -48.02 -23.47 48.47
N HIS A 472 -47.95 -24.76 48.14
CA HIS A 472 -47.18 -25.95 48.58
C HIS A 472 -47.74 -27.15 47.77
N TYR A 473 -47.04 -28.30 47.87
CA TYR A 473 -47.38 -29.69 47.50
C TYR A 473 -46.96 -30.14 46.09
N ALA A 474 -45.93 -30.97 45.85
CA ALA A 474 -45.29 -32.12 46.53
C ALA A 474 -45.98 -33.49 46.36
N HIS A 475 -45.24 -34.45 45.78
CA HIS A 475 -44.99 -35.86 46.20
C HIS A 475 -44.08 -36.50 45.13
N GLU A 476 -42.80 -36.83 45.38
CA GLU A 476 -42.22 -38.01 46.07
C GLU A 476 -42.54 -39.37 45.42
N GLU A 477 -41.49 -40.08 44.95
CA GLU A 477 -41.01 -41.36 45.53
C GLU A 477 -39.76 -41.89 44.76
N ASP A 478 -38.62 -41.85 45.44
CA ASP A 478 -37.80 -42.99 45.89
C ASP A 478 -37.21 -44.09 44.94
N VAL A 479 -35.88 -44.21 45.06
CA VAL A 479 -35.10 -45.42 45.50
C VAL A 479 -34.53 -46.42 44.45
N ASP A 480 -33.20 -46.36 44.36
CA ASP A 480 -32.15 -47.41 44.36
C ASP A 480 -32.08 -48.61 43.37
N ARG A 481 -30.80 -48.97 43.16
CA ARG A 481 -30.17 -50.20 42.61
C ARG A 481 -29.98 -50.20 41.08
N GLN A 482 -28.80 -50.49 40.54
CA GLN A 482 -27.68 -51.31 41.03
C GLN A 482 -26.38 -50.95 40.30
#